data_AF-A0A6B2TJZ1-F1
#
_entry.id   AF-A0A6B2TJZ1-F1
#
_cell.length_a   1.000
_cell.length_b   1.000
_cell.length_c   1.000
_cell.angle_alpha   90.00
_cell.angle_beta   90.00
_cell.angle_gamma   90.00
#
_symmetry.space_group_name_H-M   'P 1'
#
loop_
_entity.id
_entity.type
_entity.pdbx_description
1 polymer ?
#
loop_
_entity_poly.entity_id
_entity_poly.type
_entity_poly.pdbx_seq_one_letter_code
_entity_poly.pdbx_strand_id
1 'polypeptide(L)'
;MAVGQLPVQVREFARYLSELLGRLDQSAGWCGVFWQRDPDGMRACLEGAEVPPWDVVQALLHDLAADRGVPEAEREADTARALHRASVAAYDARP
;
A
#
# COMPACT_ATOMS: atom_id res chain seq x y z
N MET A 1 8.98 23.95 -13.56
CA MET A 1 9.36 22.93 -12.57
C MET A 1 8.51 21.71 -12.86
N ALA A 2 9.10 20.65 -13.42
CA ALA A 2 8.35 19.41 -13.66
C ALA A 2 8.08 18.80 -12.29
N VAL A 3 6.84 18.95 -11.80
CA VAL A 3 6.31 18.03 -10.79
C VAL A 3 6.47 16.67 -11.44
N GLY A 4 7.46 15.89 -11.00
CA GLY A 4 7.78 14.59 -11.58
C GLY A 4 6.49 13.80 -11.67
N GLN A 5 5.99 13.57 -12.88
CA GLN A 5 4.82 12.74 -13.06
C GLN A 5 5.25 11.35 -12.62
N LEU A 6 4.88 10.99 -11.40
CA LEU A 6 5.07 9.65 -10.87
C LEU A 6 4.53 8.64 -11.92
N PRO A 7 5.11 7.46 -12.06
CA PRO A 7 4.58 6.44 -12.94
C PRO A 7 3.13 6.16 -12.57
N VAL A 8 2.28 5.96 -13.59
CA VAL A 8 0.85 5.68 -13.41
C VAL A 8 0.62 4.49 -12.48
N GLN A 9 1.50 3.50 -12.54
CA GLN A 9 1.49 2.28 -11.73
C GLN A 9 1.58 2.59 -10.23
N VAL A 10 2.48 3.52 -9.84
CA VAL A 10 2.65 3.91 -8.43
C VAL A 10 1.41 4.64 -7.92
N ARG A 11 0.80 5.51 -8.74
CA ARG A 11 -0.47 6.17 -8.38
C ARG A 11 -1.64 5.20 -8.29
N GLU A 12 -1.72 4.23 -9.18
CA GLU A 12 -2.76 3.19 -9.14
C GLU A 12 -2.65 2.36 -7.87
N PHE A 13 -1.43 1.95 -7.50
CA PHE A 13 -1.19 1.23 -6.26
C PHE A 13 -1.48 2.07 -5.02
N ALA A 14 -1.10 3.34 -5.01
CA ALA A 14 -1.39 4.26 -3.91
C ALA A 14 -2.91 4.46 -3.71
N ARG A 15 -3.68 4.56 -4.80
CA ARG A 15 -5.14 4.61 -4.74
C ARG A 15 -5.72 3.31 -4.17
N TYR A 16 -5.24 2.16 -4.65
CA TYR A 16 -5.64 0.85 -4.13
C TYR A 16 -5.38 0.72 -2.63
N LEU A 17 -4.20 1.12 -2.16
CA LEU A 17 -3.86 1.11 -0.74
C LEU A 17 -4.76 2.04 0.09
N SER A 18 -5.09 3.22 -0.44
CA SER A 18 -5.99 4.17 0.22
C SER A 18 -7.40 3.58 0.39
N GLU A 19 -7.91 2.90 -0.64
CA GLU A 19 -9.20 2.21 -0.59
C GLU A 19 -9.17 1.02 0.39
N LEU A 20 -8.08 0.24 0.40
CA LEU A 20 -7.88 -0.86 1.34
C LEU A 20 -7.85 -0.35 2.79
N LEU A 21 -7.07 0.69 3.08
CA LEU A 21 -6.99 1.30 4.41
C LEU A 21 -8.31 1.94 4.86
N GLY A 22 -9.11 2.47 3.93
CA GLY A 22 -10.46 2.95 4.23
C GLY A 22 -11.41 1.85 4.70
N ARG A 23 -11.11 0.58 4.39
CA ARG A 23 -11.90 -0.61 4.80
C ARG A 23 -11.38 -1.24 6.09
N LEU A 24 -10.12 -0.98 6.44
CA LEU A 24 -9.47 -1.47 7.66
C LEU A 24 -9.68 -0.51 8.84
N ASP A 25 -9.73 -1.07 10.04
CA ASP A 25 -9.65 -0.25 11.26
C ASP A 25 -8.22 0.28 11.41
N GLN A 26 -8.04 1.55 11.05
CA GLN A 26 -6.75 2.26 11.07
C GLN A 26 -6.19 2.43 12.49
N SER A 27 -6.99 2.17 13.53
CA SER A 27 -6.58 2.24 14.94
C SER A 27 -6.22 0.88 15.54
N ALA A 28 -6.47 -0.21 14.80
CA ALA A 28 -6.23 -1.58 15.24
C ALA A 28 -5.18 -2.28 14.36
N GLY A 29 -4.69 -3.42 14.86
CA GLY A 29 -3.75 -4.28 14.13
C GLY A 29 -2.38 -3.65 13.87
N TRP A 30 -1.70 -4.16 12.85
CA TRP A 30 -0.40 -3.66 12.40
C TRP A 30 -0.50 -2.31 11.69
N CYS A 31 -1.62 -2.03 11.02
CA CYS A 31 -1.91 -0.75 10.39
C CYS A 31 -1.74 0.40 11.39
N GLY A 32 -2.40 0.32 12.56
CA GLY A 32 -2.30 1.36 13.59
C GLY A 32 -0.90 1.53 14.18
N VAL A 33 -0.09 0.46 14.22
CA VAL A 33 1.31 0.53 14.69
C VAL A 33 2.20 1.23 13.66
N PHE A 34 2.03 0.94 12.37
CA PHE A 34 2.77 1.63 11.31
C PHE A 34 2.44 3.12 11.25
N TRP A 35 1.16 3.47 11.35
CA TRP A 35 0.72 4.86 11.38
C TRP A 35 1.26 5.64 12.58
N GLN A 36 1.36 5.01 13.75
CA GLN A 36 1.97 5.65 14.92
C GLN A 36 3.50 5.77 14.82
N ARG A 37 4.15 4.81 14.17
CA ARG A 37 5.60 4.76 14.06
C ARG A 37 6.14 5.72 13.00
N ASP A 38 5.48 5.80 11.85
CA ASP A 38 5.89 6.64 10.73
C ASP A 38 4.68 7.12 9.89
N PRO A 39 3.97 8.14 10.37
CA PRO A 39 2.79 8.67 9.68
C PRO A 39 3.16 9.37 8.37
N ASP A 40 4.35 9.94 8.27
CA ASP A 40 4.80 10.66 7.08
C ASP A 40 5.20 9.68 5.96
N GLY A 41 5.93 8.60 6.28
CA GLY A 41 6.20 7.53 5.31
C GLY A 41 4.92 6.86 4.80
N MET A 42 3.93 6.65 5.67
CA MET A 42 2.63 6.14 5.25
C MET A 42 1.89 7.11 4.32
N ARG A 43 1.92 8.41 4.64
CA ARG A 43 1.33 9.44 3.78
C ARG A 43 2.02 9.49 2.42
N ALA A 44 3.35 9.41 2.38
CA ALA A 44 4.12 9.36 1.14
C ALA A 44 3.73 8.14 0.27
N CYS A 45 3.49 6.98 0.88
CA CYS A 45 3.00 5.80 0.17
C CYS A 45 1.59 6.00 -0.43
N LEU A 46 0.70 6.68 0.29
CA LEU A 46 -0.68 6.95 -0.15
C LEU A 46 -0.79 8.09 -1.17
N GLU A 47 0.13 9.04 -1.13
CA GLU A 47 0.28 10.07 -2.16
C GLU A 47 0.98 9.53 -3.41
N GLY A 48 1.47 8.28 -3.37
CA GLY A 48 2.23 7.64 -4.44
C GLY A 48 3.62 8.26 -4.62
N ALA A 49 4.10 9.02 -3.64
CA ALA A 49 5.45 9.57 -3.63
C ALA A 49 6.51 8.45 -3.45
N GLU A 50 6.19 7.45 -2.63
CA GLU A 50 7.03 6.28 -2.37
C GLU A 50 6.25 4.97 -2.59
N VAL A 51 6.97 3.89 -2.86
CA VAL A 51 6.38 2.55 -2.94
C VAL A 51 6.63 1.85 -1.59
N PRO A 52 5.59 1.48 -0.82
CA PRO A 52 5.80 0.82 0.45
C PRO A 52 6.47 -0.55 0.26
N PRO A 53 7.30 -0.99 1.22
CA PRO A 53 7.88 -2.32 1.18
C PRO A 53 6.77 -3.38 1.28
N TRP A 54 7.01 -4.54 0.66
CA TRP A 54 6.03 -5.63 0.64
C TRP A 54 5.66 -6.12 2.05
N ASP A 55 6.59 -6.06 3.01
CA ASP A 55 6.31 -6.41 4.42
C ASP A 55 5.19 -5.57 5.04
N VAL A 56 5.12 -4.27 4.70
CA VAL A 56 4.03 -3.38 5.15
C VAL A 56 2.71 -3.82 4.52
N VAL A 57 2.71 -4.13 3.23
CA VAL A 57 1.52 -4.60 2.51
C VAL A 57 1.02 -5.92 3.08
N GLN A 58 1.93 -6.86 3.39
CA GLN A 58 1.60 -8.11 4.06
C GLN A 58 0.97 -7.91 5.43
N ALA A 59 1.46 -6.95 6.21
CA ALA A 59 0.89 -6.63 7.50
C ALA A 59 -0.56 -6.11 7.38
N LEU A 60 -0.83 -5.23 6.40
CA LEU A 60 -2.18 -4.75 6.10
C LEU A 60 -3.13 -5.88 5.65
N LEU A 61 -2.63 -6.81 4.82
CA LEU A 61 -3.39 -7.98 4.39
C LEU A 61 -3.68 -8.94 5.55
N HIS A 62 -2.76 -9.06 6.51
CA HIS A 62 -2.97 -9.84 7.72
C HIS A 62 -4.07 -9.21 8.61
N ASP A 63 -4.09 -7.88 8.74
CA ASP A 63 -5.16 -7.17 9.44
C ASP A 63 -6.50 -7.35 8.71
N LEU A 64 -6.50 -7.33 7.37
CA LEU A 64 -7.68 -7.63 6.56
C LEU A 64 -8.17 -9.07 6.80
N ALA A 65 -7.25 -10.04 6.90
CA ALA A 65 -7.62 -11.43 7.19
C ALA A 65 -8.25 -11.56 8.59
N ALA A 66 -7.80 -10.77 9.55
CA ALA A 66 -8.38 -10.74 10.89
C ALA A 66 -9.79 -10.10 10.92
N ASP A 67 -10.03 -9.07 10.11
CA ASP A 67 -11.31 -8.34 10.06
C ASP A 67 -12.36 -9.00 9.13
N ARG A 68 -11.95 -9.41 7.93
CA ARG A 68 -12.83 -9.90 6.84
C ARG A 68 -12.67 -11.39 6.55
N GLY A 69 -11.65 -12.03 7.10
CA GLY A 69 -11.35 -13.44 6.90
C GLY A 69 -10.28 -13.69 5.84
N VAL A 70 -9.60 -14.83 5.99
CA VAL A 70 -8.49 -15.28 5.14
C VAL A 70 -8.84 -15.33 3.64
N PRO A 71 -10.02 -15.83 3.20
CA PRO A 71 -10.31 -15.91 1.76
C PRO A 71 -10.40 -14.57 1.05
N GLU A 72 -10.89 -13.53 1.74
CA GLU A 72 -10.93 -12.16 1.20
C GLU A 72 -9.52 -11.58 1.11
N ALA A 73 -8.72 -11.79 2.15
CA ALA A 73 -7.34 -11.31 2.20
C ALA A 73 -6.44 -11.93 1.14
N GLU A 74 -6.57 -13.22 0.85
CA GLU A 74 -5.80 -13.89 -0.22
C GLU A 74 -6.12 -13.30 -1.61
N ARG A 75 -7.39 -12.98 -1.89
CA ARG A 75 -7.78 -12.33 -3.16
C ARG A 75 -7.19 -10.94 -3.30
N GLU A 76 -7.23 -10.17 -2.22
CA GLU A 76 -6.63 -8.84 -2.17
C GLU A 76 -5.09 -8.94 -2.25
N ALA A 77 -4.48 -9.98 -1.67
CA ALA A 77 -3.04 -10.22 -1.70
C ALA A 77 -2.51 -10.42 -3.13
N ASP A 78 -3.20 -11.22 -3.95
CA ASP A 78 -2.84 -11.42 -5.35
C ASP A 78 -2.87 -10.10 -6.14
N THR A 79 -3.91 -9.30 -5.93
CA THR A 79 -4.10 -7.99 -6.58
C THR A 79 -3.02 -7.00 -6.12
N ALA A 80 -2.81 -6.90 -4.80
CA ALA A 80 -1.79 -6.06 -4.20
C ALA A 80 -0.39 -6.42 -4.70
N ARG A 81 -0.09 -7.71 -4.86
CA ARG A 81 1.21 -8.20 -5.34
C ARG A 81 1.48 -7.81 -6.79
N ALA A 82 0.47 -7.89 -7.64
CA ALA A 82 0.59 -7.47 -9.04
C ALA A 82 0.86 -5.95 -9.14
N LEU A 83 0.09 -5.14 -8.42
CA LEU A 83 0.24 -3.69 -8.41
C LEU A 83 1.56 -3.23 -7.77
N HIS A 84 1.97 -3.88 -6.68
CA HIS A 84 3.24 -3.61 -6.00
C HIS A 84 4.42 -3.86 -6.94
N ARG A 85 4.46 -5.03 -7.59
CA ARG A 85 5.53 -5.37 -8.53
C ARG A 85 5.60 -4.41 -9.72
N ALA A 86 4.45 -4.02 -10.28
CA ALA A 86 4.39 -3.03 -11.35
C ALA A 86 4.89 -1.65 -10.88
N SER A 87 4.55 -1.27 -9.65
CA SER A 87 4.98 -0.01 -9.04
C SER A 87 6.48 0.02 -8.78
N VAL A 88 7.05 -1.03 -8.19
CA VAL A 88 8.49 -1.18 -7.95
C VAL A 88 9.25 -1.13 -9.29
N ALA A 89 8.83 -1.91 -10.29
CA ALA A 89 9.49 -1.91 -11.59
C ALA A 89 9.47 -0.52 -12.26
N ALA A 90 8.36 0.22 -12.13
CA ALA A 90 8.26 1.58 -12.66
C ALA A 90 9.03 2.61 -11.82
N TYR A 91 9.19 2.37 -10.52
CA TYR A 91 9.99 3.19 -9.62
C TYR A 91 11.50 3.00 -9.89
N ASP A 92 11.94 1.76 -10.06
CA ASP A 92 13.33 1.41 -10.39
C ASP A 92 13.75 1.84 -11.80
N ALA A 93 12.80 1.93 -12.74
CA ALA A 93 13.05 2.40 -14.11
C ALA A 93 13.19 3.94 -14.23
N ARG A 94 13.12 4.68 -13.12
CA ARG A 94 13.34 6.13 -13.11
C ARG A 94 14.84 6.44 -13.28
N PRO A 95 15.20 7.44 -14.08
CA PRO A 95 16.59 7.83 -14.34
C PRO A 95 17.26 8.53 -13.15
#